data_AF-A0A550H995-F1
#
_entry.id   AF-A0A550H995-F1
#
_cell.length_a   1.000
_cell.length_b   1.000
_cell.length_c   1.000
_cell.angle_alpha   90.00
_cell.angle_beta   90.00
_cell.angle_gamma   90.00
#
_symmetry.space_group_name_H-M   'P 1'
#
loop_
_entity.id
_entity.type
_entity.pdbx_description
1 polymer ?
#
loop_
_entity_poly.entity_id
_entity_poly.type
_entity_poly.pdbx_seq_one_letter_code
_entity_poly.pdbx_strand_id
1 'polypeptide(L)'
;MAINVNELTDLALFKDRVDALFHSIKASPTASSSSEILLPGDPERRTKAQRLIDGIYIEDKTWNEIQTIAQELHVPIPSAG
;
A
#
# COMPACT_ATOMS: atom_id res chain seq x y z
N MET A 1 16.62 10.28 7.22
CA MET A 1 17.24 11.22 6.26
C MET A 1 16.17 11.69 5.30
N ALA A 2 16.12 12.97 4.98
CA ALA A 2 15.22 13.54 3.98
C ALA A 2 16.03 14.43 3.03
N ILE A 3 15.64 14.48 1.76
CA ILE A 3 16.31 15.29 0.72
C ILE A 3 15.28 16.23 0.11
N ASN A 4 15.60 17.52 0.05
CA ASN A 4 14.75 18.52 -0.58
C ASN A 4 14.97 18.54 -2.10
N VAL A 5 14.01 18.02 -2.88
CA VAL A 5 14.12 17.95 -4.35
C VAL A 5 14.25 19.33 -5.00
N ASN A 6 13.61 20.36 -4.43
CA ASN A 6 13.65 21.73 -4.97
C ASN A 6 15.06 22.33 -4.99
N GLU A 7 16.00 21.81 -4.19
CA GLU A 7 17.41 22.25 -4.20
C GLU A 7 18.22 21.57 -5.32
N LEU A 8 17.68 20.54 -5.96
CA LEU A 8 18.33 19.80 -7.04
C LEU A 8 17.73 20.12 -8.41
N THR A 9 16.39 20.28 -8.47
CA THR A 9 15.67 20.55 -9.71
C THR A 9 14.25 21.04 -9.41
N ASP A 10 13.54 21.52 -10.44
CA ASP A 10 12.13 21.87 -10.32
C ASP A 10 11.27 20.64 -9.96
N LEU A 11 10.35 20.80 -9.00
CA LEU A 11 9.56 19.68 -8.48
C LEU A 11 8.61 19.08 -9.52
N ALA A 12 8.02 19.91 -10.40
CA ALA A 12 7.13 19.40 -11.45
C ALA A 12 7.94 18.61 -12.47
N LEU A 13 9.07 19.16 -12.92
CA LEU A 13 9.99 18.46 -13.83
C LEU A 13 10.51 17.14 -13.25
N PHE A 14 10.81 17.10 -11.95
CA PHE A 14 11.21 15.87 -11.28
C PHE A 14 10.11 14.81 -11.35
N LYS A 15 8.86 15.18 -11.03
CA LYS A 15 7.72 14.28 -11.07
C LYS A 15 7.48 13.74 -12.48
N ASP A 16 7.50 14.61 -13.49
CA ASP A 16 7.33 14.20 -14.89
C ASP A 16 8.39 13.20 -15.34
N ARG A 17 9.65 13.39 -14.93
CA ARG A 17 10.75 12.46 -15.22
C ARG A 17 10.57 11.11 -14.52
N VAL A 18 10.12 11.12 -13.27
CA VAL A 18 9.84 9.90 -12.51
C VAL A 18 8.66 9.14 -13.15
N ASP A 19 7.60 9.84 -13.55
CA ASP A 19 6.45 9.23 -14.22
C ASP A 19 6.83 8.63 -15.59
N ALA A 20 7.65 9.32 -16.37
CA ALA A 20 8.18 8.80 -17.63
C ALA A 20 9.03 7.53 -17.42
N LEU A 21 9.89 7.52 -16.39
CA LEU A 21 10.67 6.34 -16.00
C LEU A 21 9.76 5.17 -15.62
N PHE A 22 8.76 5.42 -14.79
CA PHE A 22 7.76 4.44 -14.38
C PHE A 22 7.01 3.85 -15.58
N HIS A 23 6.62 4.68 -16.54
CA HIS A 23 5.98 4.23 -17.77
C HIS A 23 6.91 3.33 -18.60
N SER A 24 8.17 3.74 -18.77
CA SER A 24 9.18 2.95 -19.49
C SER A 24 9.42 1.58 -18.84
N ILE A 25 9.48 1.52 -17.50
CA ILE A 25 9.65 0.27 -16.78
C ILE A 25 8.45 -0.65 -17.01
N LYS A 26 7.23 -0.13 -16.86
CA LYS A 26 6.00 -0.93 -17.05
C LYS A 26 5.78 -1.41 -18.49
N ALA A 27 6.32 -0.70 -19.48
CA ALA A 27 6.24 -1.08 -20.88
C ALA A 27 7.28 -2.14 -21.30
N SER A 28 8.21 -2.51 -20.41
CA SER A 28 9.22 -3.52 -20.71
C SER A 28 8.60 -4.93 -20.78
N PRO A 29 9.18 -5.86 -21.57
CA PRO A 29 8.72 -7.24 -21.61
C PRO A 29 8.69 -7.87 -20.22
N THR A 30 7.62 -8.58 -19.89
CA THR A 30 7.51 -9.29 -18.62
C THR A 30 8.34 -10.58 -18.64
N ALA A 31 8.78 -11.04 -17.47
CA ALA A 31 9.36 -12.37 -17.33
C ALA A 31 8.29 -13.44 -17.60
N SER A 32 8.71 -14.65 -18.01
CA SER A 32 7.82 -15.74 -18.44
C SER A 32 6.74 -16.14 -17.41
N SER A 33 6.95 -15.81 -16.14
CA SER A 33 6.06 -16.12 -15.01
C SER A 33 5.28 -14.91 -14.47
N SER A 34 5.40 -13.72 -15.06
CA SER A 34 4.68 -12.52 -14.62
C SER A 34 3.78 -11.97 -15.72
N SER A 35 2.53 -11.64 -15.36
CA SER A 35 1.57 -11.00 -16.25
C SER A 35 1.80 -9.49 -16.39
N GLU A 36 2.51 -8.87 -15.44
CA GLU A 36 2.78 -7.42 -15.44
C GLU A 36 4.04 -7.05 -14.65
N ILE A 37 4.47 -5.79 -14.78
CA ILE A 37 5.54 -5.20 -13.96
C ILE A 37 4.90 -4.27 -12.94
N LEU A 38 5.15 -4.54 -11.65
CA LEU A 38 4.70 -3.69 -10.54
C LEU A 38 5.83 -2.78 -10.07
N LEU A 39 5.51 -1.53 -9.79
CA LEU A 39 6.43 -0.58 -9.18
C LEU A 39 6.31 -0.65 -7.65
N PRO A 40 7.36 -0.21 -6.90
CA PRO A 40 7.25 -0.02 -5.47
C PRO A 40 6.02 0.83 -5.11
N GLY A 41 5.17 0.32 -4.22
CA GLY A 41 3.91 0.95 -3.82
C GLY A 41 2.68 0.50 -4.61
N ASP A 42 2.81 -0.14 -5.80
CA ASP A 42 1.65 -0.66 -6.54
C ASP A 42 0.92 -1.78 -5.78
N PRO A 43 1.59 -2.82 -5.25
CA PRO A 43 0.92 -3.87 -4.48
C PRO A 43 0.15 -3.32 -3.27
N GLU A 44 0.74 -2.37 -2.56
CA GLU A 44 0.16 -1.73 -1.38
C GLU A 44 -1.04 -0.85 -1.75
N ARG A 45 -0.95 -0.06 -2.83
CA ARG A 45 -2.08 0.73 -3.35
C ARG A 45 -3.27 -0.16 -3.71
N ARG A 46 -3.03 -1.28 -4.39
CA ARG A 46 -4.07 -2.25 -4.76
C ARG A 46 -4.70 -2.90 -3.54
N THR A 47 -3.87 -3.40 -2.64
CA THR A 47 -4.33 -4.03 -1.39
C THR A 47 -5.14 -3.05 -0.54
N LYS A 48 -4.72 -1.78 -0.47
CA LYS A 48 -5.46 -0.72 0.22
C LYS A 48 -6.82 -0.46 -0.44
N ALA A 49 -6.87 -0.31 -1.76
CA ALA A 49 -8.12 -0.09 -2.49
C ALA A 49 -9.11 -1.24 -2.25
N GLN A 50 -8.63 -2.49 -2.31
CA GLN A 50 -9.46 -3.66 -2.03
C GLN A 50 -9.98 -3.66 -0.58
N ARG A 51 -9.09 -3.46 0.40
CA ARG A 51 -9.47 -3.49 1.83
C ARG A 51 -10.36 -2.33 2.26
N LEU A 52 -10.36 -1.23 1.54
CA LEU A 52 -11.31 -0.13 1.77
C LEU A 52 -12.74 -0.50 1.35
N ILE A 53 -12.90 -1.43 0.41
CA ILE A 53 -14.19 -1.89 -0.10
C ILE A 53 -14.63 -3.14 0.65
N ASP A 54 -13.76 -4.13 0.75
CA ASP A 54 -14.08 -5.46 1.30
C ASP A 54 -13.91 -5.56 2.82
N GLY A 55 -13.26 -4.57 3.42
CA GLY A 55 -12.78 -4.65 4.79
C GLY A 55 -11.40 -5.32 4.92
N ILE A 56 -10.88 -5.32 6.15
CA ILE A 56 -9.56 -5.88 6.47
C ILE A 56 -9.76 -7.27 7.05
N TYR A 57 -9.24 -8.30 6.38
CA TYR A 57 -9.17 -9.64 6.95
C TYR A 57 -8.23 -9.66 8.16
N ILE A 58 -8.71 -10.24 9.25
CA ILE A 58 -7.96 -10.48 10.49
C ILE A 58 -8.12 -11.97 10.81
N GLU A 59 -7.03 -12.67 11.10
CA GLU A 59 -7.08 -14.08 11.49
C GLU A 59 -7.78 -14.25 12.84
N ASP A 60 -8.55 -15.33 13.00
CA ASP A 60 -9.33 -15.61 14.22
C ASP A 60 -8.48 -15.51 15.50
N LYS A 61 -7.25 -16.03 15.47
CA LYS A 61 -6.32 -15.93 16.60
C LYS A 61 -6.01 -14.48 16.96
N THR A 62 -5.68 -13.66 15.96
CA THR A 62 -5.38 -12.23 16.17
C THR A 62 -6.61 -11.49 16.66
N TRP A 63 -7.79 -11.80 16.14
CA TRP A 63 -9.03 -11.20 16.60
C TRP A 63 -9.34 -11.56 18.05
N ASN A 64 -9.17 -12.83 18.45
CA ASN A 64 -9.34 -13.27 19.84
C ASN A 64 -8.38 -12.56 20.81
N GLU A 65 -7.12 -12.34 20.41
CA GLU A 65 -6.14 -11.58 21.19
C GLU A 65 -6.60 -10.12 21.37
N ILE A 66 -7.09 -9.48 20.30
CA ILE A 66 -7.68 -8.12 20.37
C ILE A 66 -8.88 -8.09 21.32
N GLN A 67 -9.78 -9.06 21.24
CA GLN A 67 -10.97 -9.13 22.11
C GLN A 67 -10.60 -9.29 23.58
N THR A 68 -9.58 -10.11 23.88
CA THR A 68 -9.07 -10.30 25.24
C THR A 68 -8.57 -8.98 25.83
N ILE A 69 -7.71 -8.27 25.09
CA ILE A 69 -7.17 -6.98 25.52
C ILE A 69 -8.29 -5.94 25.69
N ALA A 70 -9.26 -5.92 24.77
CA ALA A 70 -10.41 -5.01 24.87
C ALA A 70 -11.23 -5.27 26.14
N GLN A 71 -11.43 -6.54 26.53
CA GLN A 71 -12.13 -6.90 27.77
C GLN A 71 -11.35 -6.44 29.02
N GLU A 72 -10.04 -6.70 29.08
CA GLU A 72 -9.18 -6.28 30.20
C GLU A 72 -9.20 -4.76 30.40
N LEU A 73 -9.19 -4.02 29.29
CA LEU A 73 -9.21 -2.56 29.27
C LEU A 73 -10.63 -1.96 29.31
N HIS A 74 -11.67 -2.80 29.36
CA HIS A 74 -13.08 -2.37 29.35
C HIS A 74 -13.45 -1.49 28.14
N VAL A 75 -12.89 -1.79 26.97
CA VAL A 75 -13.17 -1.11 25.70
C VAL A 75 -14.20 -1.90 24.89
N PRO A 76 -15.27 -1.27 24.38
CA PRO A 76 -16.27 -1.97 23.58
C PRO A 76 -15.70 -2.42 22.23
N ILE A 77 -15.99 -3.68 21.86
CA ILE A 77 -15.64 -4.24 20.56
C ILE A 77 -16.72 -3.84 19.54
N PRO A 78 -16.36 -3.35 18.34
CA PRO A 78 -17.33 -3.04 17.31
C PRO A 78 -18.12 -4.29 16.88
N SER A 79 -19.41 -4.13 16.66
CA SER A 79 -20.25 -5.18 16.08
C SER A 79 -19.81 -5.42 14.63
N ALA A 80 -19.54 -6.66 14.25
CA ALA A 80 -19.28 -7.01 12.85
C ALA A 80 -20.50 -6.58 12.00
N GLY A 81 -20.25 -5.75 10.99
CA GLY A 81 -21.22 -5.43 9.93
C GLY A 81 -21.19 -6.49 8.84
#